data_AF-A0A918FT08-F1
#
_entry.id   AF-A0A918FT08-F1
#
_cell.length_a   1.000
_cell.length_b   1.000
_cell.length_c   1.000
_cell.angle_alpha   90.00
_cell.angle_beta   90.00
_cell.angle_gamma   90.00
#
_symmetry.space_group_name_H-M   'P 1'
#
loop_
_entity.id
_entity.type
_entity.pdbx_description
1 polymer ?
#
loop_
_entity_poly.entity_id
_entity_poly.type
_entity_poly.pdbx_seq_one_letter_code
_entity_poly.pdbx_strand_id
1 'polypeptide(L)' 'MALLLSEAFRPGKAIGASALGQDVLEAAGVPVPAPGVVLGDSGPAVLEQVTALPGSHRVWERFTAV' A
#
# COMPACT_ATOMS: atom_id res chain seq x y z
N MET A 1 1.18 11.21 -9.76
CA MET A 1 0.69 10.01 -9.04
C MET A 1 1.83 9.29 -8.34
N ALA A 2 2.91 8.92 -9.04
CA ALA A 2 4.06 8.23 -8.45
C ALA A 2 4.63 8.88 -7.18
N LEU A 3 4.81 10.22 -7.17
CA LEU A 3 5.27 10.94 -5.97
C LEU A 3 4.32 10.78 -4.76
N LEU A 4 3.00 10.77 -4.99
CA LEU A 4 2.04 10.62 -3.90
C LEU A 4 2.08 9.19 -3.33
N LEU A 5 2.26 8.19 -4.18
CA LEU A 5 2.40 6.80 -3.76
C LEU A 5 3.72 6.56 -3.03
N SER A 6 4.83 7.10 -3.53
CA SER A 6 6.12 7.01 -2.85
C SER A 6 6.10 7.71 -1.49
N GLU A 7 5.53 8.92 -1.42
CA GLU A 7 5.39 9.68 -0.17
C GLU A 7 4.31 9.12 0.76
N ALA A 8 3.34 8.35 0.29
CA ALA A 8 2.43 7.59 1.17
C ALA A 8 3.12 6.33 1.72
N PHE A 9 3.90 5.65 0.88
CA PHE A 9 4.59 4.42 1.24
C PHE A 9 5.70 4.67 2.26
N ARG A 10 6.60 5.62 1.98
CA ARG A 10 7.76 5.95 2.82
C ARG A 10 7.46 6.18 4.32
N PRO A 11 6.45 6.96 4.73
CA PRO A 11 6.12 7.20 6.14
C PRO A 11 5.26 6.10 6.78
N GLY A 12 4.93 5.04 6.05
CA GLY A 12 4.25 3.88 6.62
C GLY A 12 2.74 3.81 6.39
N LYS A 13 2.15 4.50 5.40
CA LYS A 13 0.70 4.36 5.13
C LYS A 13 0.36 3.06 4.42
N ALA A 14 -0.82 2.51 4.74
CA ALA A 14 -1.40 1.42 3.98
C ALA A 14 -1.85 1.93 2.61
N ILE A 15 -1.66 1.12 1.57
CA ILE A 15 -1.98 1.48 0.19
C ILE A 15 -2.78 0.32 -0.42
N GLY A 16 -3.93 0.65 -0.99
CA GLY A 16 -4.75 -0.28 -1.74
C GLY A 16 -4.69 0.03 -3.24
N ALA A 17 -4.56 -0.99 -4.08
CA ALA A 17 -4.64 -0.85 -5.53
C ALA A 17 -5.47 -1.98 -6.15
N SER A 18 -6.19 -1.67 -7.23
CA SER A 18 -7.01 -2.64 -7.97
C SER A 18 -6.79 -2.53 -9.48
N ALA A 19 -7.22 -3.53 -10.25
CA ALA A 19 -7.01 -3.62 -11.69
C ALA A 19 -5.51 -3.41 -12.06
N LEU A 20 -5.20 -2.43 -12.92
CA LEU A 20 -3.82 -2.09 -13.34
C LEU A 20 -3.00 -1.36 -12.26
N GLY A 21 -3.51 -1.29 -11.03
CA GLY A 21 -2.88 -0.55 -9.95
C GLY A 21 -1.53 -1.12 -9.49
N GLN A 22 -1.26 -2.41 -9.73
CA GLN A 22 0.06 -3.01 -9.44
C GLN A 22 1.18 -2.34 -10.25
N ASP A 23 1.00 -2.19 -11.56
CA ASP A 23 1.99 -1.54 -12.44
C ASP A 23 2.29 -0.10 -11.98
N VAL A 24 1.27 0.61 -11.50
CA VAL A 24 1.40 1.97 -10.98
C VAL A 24 2.19 2.01 -9.66
N LEU A 25 2.03 1.00 -8.80
CA LEU A 25 2.80 0.87 -7.54
C LEU A 25 4.26 0.56 -7.83
N GLU A 26 4.54 -0.42 -8.70
CA GLU A 26 5.89 -0.80 -9.10
C GLU A 26 6.63 0.38 -9.76
N ALA A 27 5.96 1.10 -10.67
CA ALA A 27 6.51 2.31 -11.29
C ALA A 27 6.76 3.46 -10.29
N ALA A 28 6.07 3.47 -9.15
CA ALA A 28 6.27 4.42 -8.05
C ALA A 28 7.33 3.97 -7.03
N GLY A 29 7.98 2.82 -7.24
CA GLY A 29 8.96 2.25 -6.31
C GLY A 29 8.32 1.65 -5.05
N VAL A 30 7.02 1.35 -5.08
CA VAL A 30 6.32 0.63 -4.01
C VAL A 30 6.43 -0.87 -4.29
N PRO A 31 7.15 -1.64 -3.46
CA PRO A 31 7.31 -3.07 -3.68
C PRO A 31 5.98 -3.81 -3.54
N VAL A 32 5.78 -4.81 -4.39
CA VAL A 32 4.65 -5.72 -4.36
C VAL A 32 5.21 -7.16 -4.38
N PRO A 33 4.94 -8.01 -3.37
CA PRO A 33 4.20 -7.70 -2.14
C PRO A 33 5.06 -6.92 -1.12
N ALA A 34 4.40 -6.09 -0.30
CA ALA A 34 4.99 -5.45 0.87
C ALA A 34 3.95 -5.37 2.00
N PRO A 35 4.36 -5.37 3.29
CA PRO A 35 3.43 -5.16 4.39
C PRO A 35 2.62 -3.87 4.19
N GLY A 36 1.30 -3.97 4.35
CA GLY A 36 0.38 -2.85 4.21
C GLY A 36 0.05 -2.43 2.77
N VAL A 37 0.51 -3.17 1.76
CA VAL A 37 0.07 -3.03 0.37
C VAL A 37 -0.97 -4.10 0.07
N VAL A 38 -2.17 -3.68 -0.31
CA VAL A 38 -3.31 -4.55 -0.66
C VAL A 38 -3.56 -4.48 -2.15
N LEU A 39 -3.59 -5.64 -2.80
CA LEU A 39 -4.03 -5.80 -4.18
C LEU A 39 -5.33 -6.60 -4.24
N GLY A 40 -6.17 -6.27 -5.21
CA GLY A 40 -7.38 -7.05 -5.48
C GLY A 40 -8.05 -6.68 -6.80
N ASP A 41 -8.96 -7.54 -7.25
CA ASP A 41 -9.59 -7.41 -8.57
C ASP A 41 -10.73 -6.36 -8.61
N SER A 42 -11.10 -5.80 -7.46
CA SER A 42 -12.12 -4.77 -7.37
C SER A 42 -11.81 -3.71 -6.32
N GLY A 43 -12.21 -2.46 -6.61
CA GLY A 43 -12.08 -1.34 -5.68
C GLY A 43 -12.75 -1.58 -4.32
N PRO A 44 -13.99 -2.11 -4.24
CA PRO A 44 -14.66 -2.38 -2.96
C PRO A 44 -13.92 -3.38 -2.08
N ALA A 45 -13.44 -4.50 -2.65
CA ALA A 45 -12.70 -5.50 -1.88
C ALA A 45 -11.36 -4.96 -1.35
N VAL A 46 -10.68 -4.14 -2.16
CA VAL A 46 -9.44 -3.47 -1.76
C VAL A 46 -9.70 -2.42 -0.67
N LEU A 47 -10.80 -1.66 -0.77
CA LEU A 47 -11.19 -0.67 0.23
C LEU A 47 -11.51 -1.32 1.58
N GLU A 48 -12.26 -2.41 1.58
CA GLU A 48 -12.58 -3.18 2.79
C GLU A 48 -11.30 -3.65 3.50
N GLN A 49 -10.37 -4.24 2.75
CA GLN A 49 -9.12 -4.74 3.32
C GLN A 49 -8.18 -3.62 3.79
N VAL A 50 -8.01 -2.55 3.00
CA VAL A 50 -7.09 -1.46 3.35
C VAL A 50 -7.59 -0.65 4.55
N THR A 51 -8.90 -0.57 4.77
CA THR A 51 -9.51 0.15 5.90
C THR A 51 -9.42 -0.63 7.23
N ALA A 52 -9.04 -1.91 7.21
CA ALA A 52 -8.74 -2.66 8.42
C ALA A 52 -7.33 -2.37 8.99
N LEU A 53 -6.42 -1.85 8.16
CA LEU A 53 -5.01 -1.55 8.49
C LEU A 53 -4.72 -0.20 9.20
N PRO A 54 -5.55 0.86 9.16
CA PRO A 54 -5.21 2.17 9.72
C PRO A 54 -5.18 2.22 11.25
N GLY A 55 -5.65 1.20 11.96
CA GLY A 55 -5.72 1.18 13.43
C GLY A 55 -4.38 1.53 14.08
N SER A 56 -3.28 1.04 13.52
CA SER A 56 -1.91 1.31 13.99
C SER A 56 -1.33 2.64 13.51
N HIS A 57 -2.09 3.44 12.74
CA HIS A 57 -1.71 4.71 12.08
C HIS A 57 -0.59 4.62 11.03
N ARG A 58 0.29 3.61 11.17
CA ARG A 58 1.38 3.22 10.29
C ARG A 58 1.51 1.69 10.27
N VAL A 59 2.13 1.19 9.20
CA VAL A 59 2.52 -0.20 9.00
C VAL A 59 3.95 -0.38 9.50
N TRP A 60 4.09 -0.78 10.75
CA TRP A 60 5.36 -0.78 11.48
C TRP A 60 6.32 -1.89 11.05
N GLU A 61 5.81 -2.96 10.44
CA GLU A 61 6.57 -4.10 9.94
C GLU A 61 7.66 -3.66 8.94
N ARG A 62 7.46 -2.52 8.25
CA ARG A 62 8.41 -1.94 7.29
C ARG A 62 9.58 -1.18 7.91
N PHE A 63 9.52 -0.88 9.21
CA PHE A 63 10.56 -0.12 9.94
C PHE A 63 11.29 -0.99 10.95
N THR A 64 11.07 -2.30 10.94
CA THR A 64 11.82 -3.21 11.80
C THR A 64 13.26 -3.29 11.30
N ALA A 65 14.19 -2.87 12.17
CA ALA A 65 15.61 -3.09 11.97
C ALA A 65 15.88 -4.55 12.34
N VAL A 66 16.35 -5.33 11.36
CA VAL A 66 17.29 -6.41 11.68
C VAL A 66 18.64 -5.77 12.01
#